data_AF-A0A6P7TWR9-F1
#
_entry.id   AF-A0A6P7TWR9-F1
#
_cell.length_a   1.000
_cell.length_b   1.000
_cell.length_c   1.000
_cell.angle_alpha   90.00
_cell.angle_beta   90.00
_cell.angle_gamma   90.00
#
_symmetry.space_group_name_H-M   'P 1'
#
loop_
_entity.id
_entity.type
_entity.pdbx_description
1 polymer ?
#
loop_
_entity_poly.entity_id
_entity_poly.type
_entity_poly.pdbx_seq_one_letter_code
_entity_poly.pdbx_strand_id
1 'polypeptide(L)'
;MIRFKVGDNVILRQDIDANPQNRNYPLYQWFSNWGLLWQNLSACTTDGAPAMLGCNSGFRGRVQSVNPNVKHLHCMLHRYVLAVKTMPLELKNVLDDVIKIVNHIKKSPLNSRIFYSICEEFGSDEKVLLYHTEVRWLSKGNVLSRVHIFEKLVLTRISPVLQLSEFQHSFRPDSSTTTNLCSIS
;
A
#
# COMPACT_ATOMS: atom_id res chain seq x y z
N MET A 1 15.23 -4.01 5.14
CA MET A 1 14.57 -4.61 6.35
C MET A 1 14.18 -6.06 6.06
N ILE A 2 14.52 -6.99 6.96
CA ILE A 2 14.24 -8.42 6.79
C ILE A 2 13.29 -8.92 7.89
N ARG A 3 12.32 -9.76 7.52
CA ARG A 3 11.43 -10.43 8.48
C ARG A 3 11.61 -11.94 8.40
N PHE A 4 11.57 -12.63 9.53
CA PHE A 4 11.67 -14.08 9.63
C PHE A 4 10.44 -14.65 10.30
N LYS A 5 9.91 -15.76 9.79
CA LYS A 5 8.91 -16.58 10.46
C LYS A 5 9.59 -17.85 10.97
N VAL A 6 9.80 -17.92 12.29
CA VAL A 6 10.46 -19.05 12.95
C VAL A 6 9.49 -19.69 13.92
N GLY A 7 9.02 -20.91 13.61
CA GLY A 7 7.87 -21.51 14.29
C GLY A 7 6.65 -20.57 14.24
N ASP A 8 6.02 -20.32 15.38
CA ASP A 8 4.88 -19.40 15.49
C ASP A 8 5.29 -17.92 15.58
N ASN A 9 6.57 -17.61 15.76
CA ASN A 9 7.05 -16.26 15.99
C ASN A 9 7.43 -15.54 14.68
N VAL A 10 7.10 -14.25 14.60
CA VAL A 10 7.58 -13.35 13.55
C VAL A 10 8.63 -12.41 14.15
N ILE A 11 9.85 -12.47 13.62
CA ILE A 11 10.98 -11.69 14.11
C ILE A 11 11.36 -10.64 13.06
N LEU A 12 11.53 -9.39 13.51
CA LEU A 12 11.87 -8.24 12.68
C LEU A 12 13.32 -7.85 12.91
N ARG A 13 14.07 -7.61 11.83
CA ARG A 13 15.43 -7.05 11.92
C ARG A 13 15.71 -6.06 10.80
N GLN A 14 16.44 -5.00 11.12
CA GLN A 14 16.78 -3.92 10.17
C GLN A 14 18.25 -3.94 9.73
N ASP A 15 19.09 -4.69 10.44
CA ASP A 15 20.55 -4.56 10.50
C ASP A 15 21.32 -5.86 10.12
N ILE A 16 20.69 -6.83 9.44
CA ILE A 16 21.47 -7.91 8.80
C ILE A 16 22.06 -7.34 7.51
N ASP A 17 23.33 -6.96 7.57
CA ASP A 17 24.10 -6.66 6.38
C ASP A 17 24.14 -7.90 5.47
N ALA A 18 23.51 -7.79 4.32
CA ALA A 18 23.65 -8.74 3.22
C ALA A 18 24.95 -8.47 2.43
N ASN A 19 26.02 -8.01 3.11
CA ASN A 19 27.28 -7.65 2.47
C ASN A 19 27.87 -8.91 1.79
N PRO A 20 28.04 -8.91 0.45
CA PRO A 20 28.51 -10.07 -0.28
C PRO A 20 29.89 -10.56 0.15
N GLN A 21 30.74 -9.67 0.69
CA GLN A 21 32.15 -9.95 0.95
C GLN A 21 32.43 -10.56 2.33
N ASN A 22 31.48 -10.55 3.27
CA ASN A 22 31.72 -11.11 4.59
C ASN A 22 31.28 -12.58 4.65
N ARG A 23 32.26 -13.50 4.69
CA ARG A 23 32.04 -14.96 4.74
C ARG A 23 31.50 -15.45 6.08
N ASN A 24 31.70 -14.69 7.16
CA ASN A 24 31.08 -14.94 8.46
C ASN A 24 29.71 -14.27 8.49
N TYR A 25 28.68 -15.00 8.12
CA TYR A 25 27.34 -14.46 7.99
C TYR A 25 26.80 -14.01 9.38
N PRO A 26 26.46 -12.72 9.58
CA PRO A 26 25.88 -12.25 10.84
C PRO A 26 24.60 -13.00 11.21
N LEU A 27 23.89 -13.58 10.24
CA LEU A 27 22.65 -14.31 10.48
C LEU A 27 22.88 -15.67 11.15
N TYR A 28 23.95 -16.40 10.81
CA TYR A 28 24.19 -17.72 11.43
C TYR A 28 24.54 -17.56 12.90
N GLN A 29 25.45 -16.62 13.20
CA GLN A 29 25.75 -16.24 14.58
C GLN A 29 24.50 -15.72 15.29
N TRP A 30 23.65 -14.94 14.62
CA TRP A 30 22.41 -14.46 15.21
C TRP A 30 21.43 -15.60 15.53
N PHE A 31 21.15 -16.52 14.59
CA PHE A 31 20.30 -17.69 14.85
C PHE A 31 20.85 -18.48 16.05
N SER A 32 22.16 -18.70 16.11
CA SER A 32 22.82 -19.39 17.22
C SER A 32 22.69 -18.63 18.55
N ASN A 33 22.96 -17.32 18.57
CA ASN A 33 22.93 -16.50 19.79
C ASN A 33 21.53 -16.40 20.40
N TRP A 34 20.49 -16.48 19.56
CA TRP A 34 19.10 -16.43 19.98
C TRP A 34 18.47 -17.82 20.14
N GLY A 35 19.26 -18.90 20.03
CA GLY A 35 18.77 -20.28 20.14
C GLY A 35 17.72 -20.65 19.08
N LEU A 36 17.73 -19.96 17.94
CA LEU A 36 16.79 -20.19 16.85
C LEU A 36 17.32 -21.31 15.95
N LEU A 37 16.46 -22.29 15.69
CA LEU A 37 16.77 -23.38 14.77
C LEU A 37 16.42 -22.99 13.34
N TRP A 38 17.38 -23.15 12.42
CA TRP A 38 17.17 -22.95 10.99
C TRP A 38 16.04 -23.80 10.41
N GLN A 39 15.83 -25.00 10.95
CA GLN A 39 14.76 -25.91 10.55
C GLN A 39 13.37 -25.32 10.81
N ASN A 40 13.24 -24.45 11.82
CA ASN A 40 11.98 -23.79 12.16
C ASN A 40 11.73 -22.53 11.32
N LEU A 41 12.72 -22.07 10.55
CA LEU A 41 12.54 -20.97 9.61
C LEU A 41 11.69 -21.46 8.43
N SER A 42 10.45 -20.98 8.35
CA SER A 42 9.50 -21.36 7.30
C SER A 42 9.46 -20.35 6.16
N ALA A 43 9.68 -19.06 6.48
CA ALA A 43 9.67 -18.00 5.50
C ALA A 43 10.52 -16.81 5.94
N CYS A 44 11.02 -16.05 4.97
CA CYS A 44 11.57 -14.73 5.21
C CYS A 44 11.14 -13.73 4.15
N THR A 45 11.12 -12.46 4.55
CA THR A 45 10.66 -11.36 3.71
C THR A 45 11.74 -10.29 3.55
N THR A 46 12.06 -9.89 2.32
CA THR A 46 13.11 -8.90 2.00
C THR A 46 12.57 -7.75 1.14
N ASP A 47 13.23 -6.60 1.13
CA ASP A 47 12.82 -5.42 0.35
C ASP A 47 13.11 -5.51 -1.15
N GLY A 48 13.64 -6.62 -1.64
CA GLY A 48 13.87 -6.85 -3.06
C GLY A 48 15.04 -6.09 -3.66
N ALA A 49 15.91 -5.49 -2.85
CA ALA A 49 17.17 -4.94 -3.36
C ALA A 49 17.98 -6.04 -4.10
N PRO A 50 18.77 -5.71 -5.13
CA PRO A 50 19.51 -6.71 -5.90
C PRO A 50 20.37 -7.66 -5.05
N ALA A 51 21.00 -7.14 -3.98
CA ALA A 51 21.76 -7.93 -3.00
C ALA A 51 20.91 -8.97 -2.24
N MET A 52 19.59 -8.78 -2.17
CA MET A 52 18.65 -9.66 -1.48
C MET A 52 18.08 -10.76 -2.39
N LEU A 53 17.95 -10.48 -3.69
CA LEU A 53 17.27 -11.36 -4.66
C LEU A 53 18.19 -12.40 -5.31
N GLY A 54 19.51 -12.15 -5.33
CA GLY A 54 20.48 -13.04 -5.99
C GLY A 54 20.35 -14.50 -5.55
N CYS A 55 20.26 -15.41 -6.51
CA CYS A 55 20.11 -16.85 -6.29
C CYS A 55 21.39 -17.53 -5.80
N ASN A 56 22.57 -17.02 -6.18
CA ASN A 56 23.85 -17.64 -5.85
C ASN A 56 24.61 -16.85 -4.77
N SER A 57 24.69 -15.52 -4.92
CA SER A 57 25.46 -14.65 -4.03
C SER A 57 24.60 -13.79 -3.11
N GLY A 58 23.30 -13.68 -3.39
CA GLY A 58 22.35 -12.85 -2.65
C GLY A 58 21.85 -13.51 -1.37
N PHE A 59 21.19 -12.71 -0.53
CA PHE A 59 20.60 -13.18 0.73
C PHE A 59 19.71 -14.41 0.55
N ARG A 60 18.88 -14.42 -0.51
CA ARG A 60 18.03 -15.56 -0.86
C ARG A 60 18.83 -16.85 -1.04
N GLY A 61 19.86 -16.83 -1.88
CA GLY A 61 20.71 -18.01 -2.10
C GLY A 61 21.33 -18.55 -0.83
N ARG A 62 21.84 -17.66 0.04
CA ARG A 62 22.49 -18.03 1.30
C ARG A 62 21.54 -18.64 2.34
N VAL A 63 20.31 -18.14 2.44
CA VAL A 63 19.30 -18.75 3.32
C VAL A 63 18.89 -20.12 2.78
N GLN A 64 18.69 -20.23 1.47
CA GLN A 64 18.31 -21.49 0.83
C GLN A 64 19.42 -22.54 0.86
N SER A 65 20.70 -22.15 0.91
CA SER A 65 21.80 -23.10 1.09
C SER A 65 21.82 -23.75 2.49
N VAL A 66 21.25 -23.07 3.50
CA VAL A 66 21.15 -23.61 4.88
C VAL A 66 19.83 -24.35 5.08
N ASN A 67 18.72 -23.80 4.59
CA ASN A 67 17.42 -24.45 4.61
C ASN A 67 16.71 -24.23 3.27
N PRO A 68 16.71 -25.24 2.37
CA PRO A 68 16.09 -25.15 1.06
C PRO A 68 14.57 -24.93 1.09
N ASN A 69 13.91 -25.28 2.20
CA ASN A 69 12.45 -25.21 2.35
C ASN A 69 11.95 -23.81 2.69
N VAL A 70 12.84 -22.85 2.95
CA VAL A 70 12.45 -21.48 3.32
C VAL A 70 11.79 -20.77 2.14
N LYS A 71 10.58 -20.27 2.39
CA LYS A 71 9.86 -19.43 1.42
C LYS A 71 10.41 -18.01 1.45
N HIS A 72 10.90 -17.53 0.31
CA HIS A 72 11.30 -16.14 0.13
C HIS A 72 10.13 -15.32 -0.39
N LEU A 73 9.72 -14.32 0.39
CA LEU A 73 8.66 -13.39 0.05
C LEU A 73 9.23 -12.00 -0.16
N HIS A 74 8.65 -11.27 -1.09
CA HIS A 74 8.92 -9.85 -1.21
C HIS A 74 8.19 -9.09 -0.10
N CYS A 75 8.82 -8.08 0.46
CA CYS A 75 8.21 -7.18 1.44
C CYS A 75 6.99 -6.53 0.82
N MET A 76 5.81 -6.86 1.36
CA MET A 76 4.54 -6.29 0.93
C MET A 76 4.61 -4.77 0.99
N LEU A 77 5.20 -4.20 2.05
CA LEU A 77 5.29 -2.74 2.22
C LEU A 77 6.11 -2.13 1.07
N HIS A 78 7.22 -2.77 0.69
CA HIS A 78 8.02 -2.31 -0.44
C HIS A 78 7.26 -2.46 -1.77
N ARG A 79 6.54 -3.57 -2.00
CA ARG A 79 5.71 -3.74 -3.20
C ARG A 79 4.64 -2.64 -3.30
N TYR A 80 3.99 -2.30 -2.18
CA TYR A 80 3.02 -1.23 -2.14
C TYR A 80 3.65 0.14 -2.44
N VAL A 81 4.79 0.45 -1.83
CA VAL A 81 5.52 1.69 -2.12
C VAL A 81 5.90 1.78 -3.60
N LEU A 82 6.39 0.67 -4.18
CA LEU A 82 6.72 0.60 -5.59
C LEU A 82 5.48 0.81 -6.46
N ALA A 83 4.36 0.14 -6.17
CA ALA A 83 3.11 0.28 -6.90
C ALA A 83 2.57 1.71 -6.88
N VAL A 84 2.66 2.41 -5.74
CA VAL A 84 2.27 3.83 -5.63
C VAL A 84 3.23 4.73 -6.41
N LYS A 85 4.54 4.44 -6.40
CA LYS A 85 5.52 5.19 -7.19
C LYS A 85 5.32 5.03 -8.70
N THR A 86 4.88 3.85 -9.14
CA THR A 86 4.63 3.51 -10.55
C THR A 86 3.17 3.72 -10.95
N MET A 87 2.37 4.37 -10.11
CA MET A 87 0.96 4.64 -10.36
C MET A 87 0.80 5.66 -11.49
N PRO A 88 -0.20 5.52 -12.38
CA PRO A 88 -0.53 6.54 -13.38
C PRO A 88 -0.78 7.90 -12.73
N LEU A 89 -0.38 8.98 -13.41
CA LEU A 89 -0.46 10.34 -12.86
C LEU A 89 -1.89 10.73 -12.47
N GLU A 90 -2.88 10.36 -13.28
CA GLU A 90 -4.30 10.61 -13.02
C GLU A 90 -4.74 10.00 -11.67
N LEU A 91 -4.41 8.73 -11.45
CA LEU A 91 -4.77 8.02 -10.21
C LEU A 91 -4.00 8.58 -9.00
N LYS A 92 -2.76 9.02 -9.20
CA LYS A 92 -1.98 9.69 -8.16
C LYS A 92 -2.61 11.02 -7.74
N ASN A 93 -3.06 11.83 -8.70
CA ASN A 93 -3.71 13.12 -8.42
C ASN A 93 -4.99 12.92 -7.59
N VAL A 94 -5.83 11.95 -7.99
CA VAL A 94 -7.04 11.58 -7.22
C VAL A 94 -6.67 11.16 -5.80
N LEU A 95 -5.65 10.31 -5.63
CA LEU A 95 -5.19 9.88 -4.31
C LEU A 95 -4.69 11.07 -3.46
N ASP A 96 -3.93 11.98 -4.04
CA ASP A 96 -3.42 13.15 -3.32
C ASP A 96 -4.55 14.09 -2.89
N ASP A 97 -5.59 14.27 -3.71
CA ASP A 97 -6.77 15.06 -3.35
C ASP A 97 -7.60 14.39 -2.25
N VAL A 98 -7.81 13.08 -2.33
CA VAL A 98 -8.45 12.31 -1.24
C VAL A 98 -7.70 12.47 0.07
N ILE A 99 -6.36 12.41 0.03
CA ILE A 99 -5.52 12.61 1.23
C ILE A 99 -5.71 14.02 1.80
N LYS A 100 -5.75 15.07 0.96
CA LYS A 100 -6.01 16.45 1.41
C LYS A 100 -7.36 16.57 2.12
N ILE A 101 -8.42 15.99 1.54
CA ILE A 101 -9.78 16.02 2.12
C ILE A 101 -9.79 15.34 3.49
N VAL A 102 -9.22 14.13 3.59
CA VAL A 102 -9.17 13.36 4.84
C VAL A 102 -8.37 14.11 5.90
N ASN A 103 -7.23 14.68 5.52
CA ASN A 103 -6.42 15.48 6.44
C ASN A 103 -7.18 16.73 6.91
N HIS A 104 -7.93 17.40 6.04
CA HIS A 104 -8.76 18.54 6.41
C HIS A 104 -9.87 18.17 7.41
N ILE A 105 -10.55 17.04 7.21
CA ILE A 105 -11.58 16.54 8.13
C ILE A 105 -10.98 16.22 9.50
N LYS A 106 -9.80 15.58 9.52
CA LYS A 106 -9.16 15.14 10.75
C LYS A 106 -8.41 16.24 11.48
N LYS A 107 -8.05 17.34 10.80
CA LYS A 107 -7.36 18.49 11.41
C LYS A 107 -8.17 19.17 12.51
N SER A 108 -9.50 19.02 12.50
CA SER A 108 -10.40 19.65 13.47
C SER A 108 -11.39 18.65 14.08
N PRO A 109 -11.55 18.63 15.43
CA PRO A 109 -12.60 17.86 16.08
C PRO A 109 -14.02 18.24 15.63
N LEU A 110 -14.24 19.50 15.25
CA LEU A 110 -15.53 19.94 14.71
C LEU A 110 -15.79 19.29 13.35
N ASN A 111 -14.83 19.35 12.41
CA ASN A 111 -14.97 18.74 11.09
C ASN A 111 -15.19 17.23 11.19
N SER A 112 -14.52 16.56 12.13
CA SER A 112 -14.73 15.13 12.39
C SER A 112 -16.14 14.82 12.90
N ARG A 113 -16.72 15.67 13.77
CA ARG A 113 -18.12 15.53 14.22
C ARG A 113 -19.14 15.81 13.11
N ILE A 114 -18.89 16.81 12.27
CA ILE A 114 -19.73 17.11 11.11
C ILE A 114 -19.71 15.92 10.14
N PHE A 115 -18.51 15.41 9.82
CA PHE A 115 -18.37 14.22 8.97
C PHE A 115 -19.11 13.01 9.56
N TYR A 116 -18.97 12.76 10.86
CA TYR A 116 -19.69 11.69 11.55
C TYR A 116 -21.22 11.86 11.40
N SER A 117 -21.74 13.06 11.60
CA SER A 117 -23.17 13.36 11.51
C SER A 117 -23.72 13.15 10.10
N ILE A 118 -22.95 13.56 9.08
CA ILE A 118 -23.25 13.30 7.67
C ILE A 118 -23.32 11.78 7.43
N CYS A 119 -22.31 11.03 7.86
CA CYS A 119 -22.29 9.57 7.71
C CYS A 119 -23.47 8.88 8.39
N GLU A 120 -23.90 9.35 9.56
CA GLU A 120 -25.09 8.85 10.26
C GLU A 120 -26.37 9.09 9.47
N GLU A 121 -26.55 10.30 8.93
CA GLU A 121 -27.72 10.66 8.13
C GLU A 121 -27.81 9.80 6.85
N PHE A 122 -26.67 9.49 6.24
CA PHE A 122 -26.60 8.63 5.07
C PHE A 122 -26.64 7.12 5.39
N GLY A 123 -26.74 6.72 6.66
CA GLY A 123 -26.80 5.32 7.09
C GLY A 123 -25.52 4.53 6.85
N SER A 124 -24.36 5.19 6.89
CA SER A 124 -23.05 4.53 6.73
C SER A 124 -22.64 3.78 8.00
N ASP A 125 -22.24 2.52 7.85
CA ASP A 125 -21.59 1.77 8.94
C ASP A 125 -20.18 2.33 9.26
N GLU A 126 -19.54 2.98 8.29
CA GLU A 126 -18.21 3.57 8.43
C GLU A 126 -18.28 5.07 8.71
N LYS A 127 -18.41 5.42 10.00
CA LYS A 127 -18.67 6.80 10.47
C LYS A 127 -17.42 7.60 10.85
N VAL A 128 -16.25 6.95 10.80
CA VAL A 128 -14.97 7.54 11.24
C VAL A 128 -13.93 7.36 10.15
N LEU A 129 -13.28 8.44 9.73
CA LEU A 129 -12.11 8.34 8.85
C LEU A 129 -10.85 8.00 9.66
N LEU A 130 -10.07 7.06 9.14
CA LEU A 130 -8.75 6.75 9.68
C LEU A 130 -7.80 7.92 9.37
N TYR A 131 -7.00 8.34 10.36
CA TYR A 131 -6.02 9.39 10.14
C TYR A 131 -4.94 8.90 9.17
N HIS A 132 -4.61 9.73 8.18
CA HIS A 132 -3.46 9.47 7.32
C HIS A 132 -2.22 10.15 7.91
N THR A 133 -1.18 9.37 8.19
CA THR A 133 0.19 9.90 8.33
C THR A 133 1.07 9.18 7.33
N GLU A 134 2.03 9.90 6.74
CA GLU A 134 2.99 9.34 5.78
C GLU A 134 3.74 8.12 6.35
N VAL A 135 3.85 8.06 7.69
CA VAL A 135 4.59 7.05 8.44
C VAL A 135 3.84 5.71 8.58
N ARG A 136 2.50 5.69 8.44
CA ARG A 136 1.65 4.49 8.65
C ARG A 136 0.81 4.19 7.41
N TRP A 137 1.50 3.79 6.34
CA TRP A 137 1.05 3.63 4.95
C TRP A 137 -0.08 2.59 4.71
N LEU A 138 -0.38 1.68 5.66
CA LEU A 138 -1.62 0.88 5.64
C LEU A 138 -2.89 1.75 5.67
N SER A 139 -2.77 3.03 6.06
CA SER A 139 -3.87 3.98 6.04
C SER A 139 -4.29 4.41 4.63
N LYS A 140 -3.43 4.43 3.60
CA LYS A 140 -3.83 4.95 2.26
C LYS A 140 -4.90 4.08 1.58
N GLY A 141 -4.70 2.75 1.57
CA GLY A 141 -5.68 1.82 1.00
C GLY A 141 -7.00 1.81 1.78
N ASN A 142 -6.92 1.87 3.11
CA ASN A 142 -8.11 1.93 3.96
C ASN A 142 -8.85 3.26 3.81
N VAL A 143 -8.13 4.38 3.70
CA VAL A 143 -8.70 5.71 3.45
C VAL A 143 -9.41 5.74 2.10
N LEU A 144 -8.81 5.22 1.03
CA LEU A 144 -9.47 5.12 -0.27
C LEU A 144 -10.74 4.26 -0.21
N SER A 145 -10.69 3.13 0.51
CA SER A 145 -11.87 2.26 0.67
C SER A 145 -13.03 3.00 1.37
N ARG A 146 -12.73 3.75 2.44
CA ARG A 146 -13.73 4.55 3.18
C ARG A 146 -14.29 5.69 2.33
N VAL A 147 -13.42 6.36 1.57
CA VAL A 147 -13.81 7.48 0.70
C VAL A 147 -14.64 6.98 -0.49
N HIS A 148 -14.32 5.82 -1.05
CA HIS A 148 -15.12 5.19 -2.12
C HIS A 148 -16.52 4.80 -1.65
N ILE A 149 -16.65 4.30 -0.41
CA ILE A 149 -17.95 4.06 0.22
C ILE A 149 -18.71 5.37 0.38
N PHE A 150 -18.04 6.42 0.87
CA PHE A 150 -18.64 7.74 1.03
C PHE A 150 -19.07 8.36 -0.31
N GLU A 151 -18.23 8.30 -1.35
CA GLU A 151 -18.54 8.75 -2.70
C GLU A 151 -19.78 8.05 -3.23
N LYS A 152 -19.86 6.72 -3.08
CA LYS A 152 -21.05 5.95 -3.46
C LYS A 152 -22.29 6.37 -2.69
N LEU A 153 -22.20 6.59 -1.39
CA LEU A 153 -23.33 7.04 -0.56
C LEU A 153 -23.81 8.43 -0.99
N VAL A 154 -22.88 9.36 -1.20
CA VAL A 154 -23.15 10.72 -1.68
C VAL A 154 -23.74 10.70 -3.08
N LEU A 155 -23.14 10.01 -4.04
CA LEU A 155 -23.64 9.94 -5.41
C LEU A 155 -25.02 9.28 -5.49
N THR A 156 -25.29 8.25 -4.70
CA THR A 156 -26.58 7.52 -4.73
C THR A 156 -27.72 8.34 -4.13
N ARG A 157 -27.44 9.16 -3.11
CA ARG A 157 -28.47 9.90 -2.36
C ARG A 157 -28.58 11.38 -2.71
N ILE A 158 -27.48 11.99 -3.17
CA ILE A 158 -27.43 13.39 -3.58
C ILE A 158 -27.67 13.55 -5.10
N SER A 159 -27.33 12.58 -5.96
CA SER A 159 -27.65 12.71 -7.41
C SER A 159 -29.14 12.95 -7.71
N PRO A 160 -30.11 12.29 -7.03
CA PRO A 160 -31.53 12.59 -7.22
C PRO A 160 -31.91 14.00 -6.77
N VAL A 161 -31.19 14.57 -5.80
CA VAL A 161 -31.42 15.92 -5.26
C VAL A 161 -30.79 16.99 -6.16
N LEU A 162 -29.59 16.75 -6.69
CA LEU A 162 -28.88 17.64 -7.63
C LEU A 162 -29.43 17.59 -9.07
N GLN A 163 -30.33 16.64 -9.39
CA GLN A 163 -31.13 16.72 -10.62
C GLN A 163 -32.16 17.87 -10.58
N LEU A 164 -32.38 18.48 -9.40
CA LEU A 164 -33.06 19.77 -9.30
C LEU A 164 -32.01 20.88 -9.16
N SER A 165 -31.77 21.56 -10.29
CA SER A 165 -31.00 22.80 -10.49
C SER A 165 -29.46 22.72 -10.57
N GLU A 166 -28.97 22.78 -11.82
CA GLU A 166 -27.74 23.45 -12.28
C GLU A 166 -26.35 22.80 -12.07
N PHE A 167 -26.16 21.55 -12.52
CA PHE A 167 -24.79 21.00 -12.69
C PHE A 167 -24.55 20.22 -14.00
N GLN A 168 -25.32 20.50 -15.07
CA GLN A 168 -25.12 19.84 -16.37
C GLN A 168 -24.21 20.58 -17.35
N HIS A 169 -23.63 21.73 -17.00
CA HIS A 169 -22.88 22.53 -17.98
C HIS A 169 -21.36 22.36 -18.00
N SER A 170 -20.77 21.56 -17.10
CA SER A 170 -19.30 21.41 -17.00
C SER A 170 -18.74 20.06 -17.45
N PHE A 171 -19.59 19.10 -17.79
CA PHE A 171 -19.16 17.79 -18.30
C PHE A 171 -19.90 17.45 -19.60
N ARG A 172 -19.63 18.23 -20.66
CA ARG A 172 -19.68 17.68 -22.02
C ARG A 172 -18.25 17.36 -22.44
N PRO A 173 -17.92 16.09 -22.76
CA PRO A 173 -16.70 15.83 -23.51
C PRO A 173 -16.85 16.45 -24.90
N ASP A 174 -15.88 17.26 -25.33
CA ASP A 174 -15.85 17.79 -26.69
C ASP A 174 -15.71 16.63 -27.67
N SER A 175 -16.81 16.34 -28.36
CA SER A 175 -16.84 15.40 -29.48
C SER A 175 -16.37 16.13 -30.74
N SER A 176 -15.07 16.39 -30.84
CA SER A 176 -14.46 16.84 -32.09
C SER A 176 -13.02 16.36 -32.22
N THR A 177 -12.84 15.07 -32.46
CA THR A 177 -11.74 14.60 -33.33
C THR A 177 -12.21 13.31 -34.00
N THR A 178 -12.84 13.46 -35.17
CA THR A 178 -12.97 12.41 -36.16
C THR A 178 -11.57 11.98 -36.61
N THR A 179 -11.14 10.80 -36.19
CA THR A 179 -9.95 10.15 -36.77
C THR A 179 -10.27 9.70 -38.19
N ASN A 180 -9.75 10.45 -39.16
CA ASN A 180 -9.54 9.94 -40.52
C ASN A 180 -8.54 8.78 -40.45
N LEU A 181 -9.01 7.56 -40.69
CA LEU A 181 -8.17 6.44 -41.07
C LEU A 181 -7.70 6.69 -42.50
N CYS A 182 -6.47 7.17 -42.66
CA CYS A 182 -5.77 7.14 -43.94
C CYS A 182 -4.78 5.97 -43.93
N SER A 183 -5.04 5.03 -44.82
CA SER A 183 -4.17 3.91 -45.20
C SER A 183 -2.79 4.41 -45.61
N ILE A 184 -1.73 3.78 -45.12
CA ILE A 184 -0.43 3.80 -45.77
C ILE A 184 0.07 2.35 -45.87
N SER A 185 0.26 1.99 -47.14
CA SER A 185 1.01 0.86 -47.71
C SER A 185 2.37 0.61 -47.07
#